data_AF-A0AB39D304-F1
#
_entry.id   AF-A0AB39D304-F1
#
_cell.length_a   1.000
_cell.length_b   1.000
_cell.length_c   1.000
_cell.angle_alpha   90.00
_cell.angle_beta   90.00
_cell.angle_gamma   90.00
#
_symmetry.space_group_name_H-M   'P 1'
#
loop_
_entity.id
_entity.type
_entity.pdbx_description
1 polymer ?
#
loop_
_entity_poly.entity_id
_entity_poly.type
_entity_poly.pdbx_seq_one_letter_code
_entity_poly.pdbx_strand_id
1 'polypeptide(L)'
;MMFPKSKPWRSEKHRRLIASMNCAICGRHAPSQCAHVNFGKGLGLKTSDALAFPACPECHRKHDQGGMLTKEQRHQIEWELVDATRSALIRRNQWAKETEAEYQIAIVPLARVVHGEAA
;
A
#
# COMPACT_ATOMS: atom_id res chain seq x y z
N MET A 1 -17.69 -14.31 10.22
CA MET A 1 -18.35 -12.98 10.28
C MET A 1 -18.11 -12.27 8.95
N MET A 2 -19.16 -11.77 8.30
CA MET A 2 -19.07 -11.10 7.00
C MET A 2 -19.14 -9.59 7.23
N PHE A 3 -17.98 -8.92 7.16
CA PHE A 3 -17.92 -7.47 7.25
C PHE A 3 -18.51 -6.88 5.94
N PRO A 4 -19.42 -5.89 6.00
CA PRO A 4 -19.83 -5.16 4.80
C PRO A 4 -18.58 -4.64 4.09
N LYS A 5 -18.44 -4.93 2.79
CA LYS A 5 -17.33 -4.40 1.98
C LYS A 5 -17.53 -2.90 1.83
N SER A 6 -16.93 -2.11 2.71
CA SER A 6 -16.91 -0.65 2.57
C SER A 6 -16.22 -0.28 1.25
N LYS A 7 -16.70 0.78 0.60
CA LYS A 7 -16.08 1.30 -0.61
C LYS A 7 -14.64 1.71 -0.26
N PRO A 8 -13.62 1.28 -1.03
CA PRO A 8 -12.24 1.67 -0.75
C PRO A 8 -12.09 3.19 -0.80
N TRP A 9 -11.44 3.78 0.19
CA TRP A 9 -11.15 5.21 0.22
C TRP A 9 -10.21 5.62 -0.91
N ARG A 10 -10.48 6.77 -1.53
CA ARG A 10 -9.74 7.28 -2.71
C ARG A 10 -9.39 8.74 -2.52
N SER A 11 -8.12 9.09 -2.74
CA SER A 11 -7.64 10.47 -2.67
C SER A 11 -6.59 10.73 -3.73
N GLU A 12 -6.91 11.61 -4.68
CA GLU A 12 -5.94 12.01 -5.70
C GLU A 12 -4.75 12.75 -5.10
N LYS A 13 -4.99 13.63 -4.12
CA LYS A 13 -3.93 14.35 -3.41
C LYS A 13 -2.92 13.36 -2.80
N HIS A 14 -3.41 12.33 -2.12
CA HIS A 14 -2.56 11.31 -1.52
C HIS A 14 -1.77 10.51 -2.57
N ARG A 15 -2.44 10.07 -3.65
CA ARG A 15 -1.77 9.37 -4.76
C ARG A 15 -0.66 10.19 -5.41
N ARG A 16 -0.87 11.50 -5.60
CA ARG A 16 0.14 12.40 -6.16
C ARG A 16 1.34 12.57 -5.21
N LEU A 17 1.11 12.61 -3.89
CA LEU A 17 2.19 12.63 -2.90
C LEU A 17 3.03 11.36 -2.95
N ILE A 18 2.40 10.18 -3.05
CA ILE A 18 3.12 8.91 -3.19
C ILE A 18 3.91 8.90 -4.50
N ALA A 19 3.30 9.27 -5.62
CA ALA A 19 3.96 9.28 -6.93
C ALA A 19 5.18 10.23 -7.00
N SER A 20 5.26 11.26 -6.14
CA SER A 20 6.43 12.15 -6.10
C SER A 20 7.61 11.62 -5.27
N MET A 21 7.50 10.44 -4.67
CA MET A 21 8.56 9.84 -3.87
C MET A 21 9.51 8.97 -4.72
N ASN A 22 10.73 8.75 -4.23
CA ASN A 22 11.63 7.73 -4.76
C ASN A 22 10.98 6.34 -4.62
N CYS A 23 11.37 5.41 -5.47
CA CYS A 23 10.85 4.05 -5.43
C CYS A 23 11.25 3.37 -4.11
N ALA A 24 10.26 2.89 -3.36
CA ALA A 24 10.49 2.19 -2.10
C ALA A 24 11.10 0.79 -2.28
N ILE A 25 11.01 0.22 -3.49
CA ILE A 25 11.52 -1.13 -3.79
C ILE A 25 13.00 -1.11 -4.19
N CYS A 26 13.40 -0.22 -5.10
CA CYS A 26 14.76 -0.20 -5.66
C CYS A 26 15.54 1.09 -5.41
N GLY A 27 14.95 2.09 -4.74
CA GLY A 27 15.59 3.36 -4.45
C GLY A 27 15.69 4.34 -5.63
N ARG A 28 15.23 3.97 -6.84
CA ARG A 28 15.23 4.86 -8.01
C ARG A 28 14.61 6.22 -7.66
N HIS A 29 15.30 7.30 -8.04
CA HIS A 29 14.83 8.66 -7.81
C HIS A 29 13.44 8.93 -8.41
N ALA A 30 12.68 9.81 -7.75
CA ALA A 30 11.38 10.28 -8.20
C ALA A 30 11.42 10.86 -9.64
N PRO A 31 10.28 10.84 -10.37
CA PRO A 31 8.97 10.38 -9.93
C PRO A 31 8.82 8.85 -9.98
N SER A 32 7.98 8.34 -9.08
CA SER A 32 7.48 6.96 -9.07
C SER A 32 6.00 6.93 -9.49
N GLN A 33 5.42 5.73 -9.49
CA GLN A 33 3.98 5.52 -9.59
C GLN A 33 3.41 5.18 -8.20
N CYS A 34 2.15 5.50 -7.98
CA CYS A 34 1.41 5.06 -6.80
C CYS A 34 0.92 3.62 -7.02
N ALA A 35 1.67 2.65 -6.50
CA ALA A 35 1.29 1.24 -6.49
C ALA A 35 0.44 0.91 -5.26
N HIS A 36 -0.44 -0.08 -5.36
CA HIS A 36 -1.25 -0.56 -4.24
C HIS A 36 -0.83 -1.98 -3.87
N VAL A 37 -1.10 -2.37 -2.63
CA VAL A 37 -1.00 -3.77 -2.22
C VAL A 37 -1.94 -4.65 -3.07
N ASN A 38 -1.49 -5.85 -3.43
CA ASN A 38 -2.31 -6.86 -4.10
C ASN A 38 -3.11 -7.71 -3.10
N PHE A 39 -2.84 -7.60 -1.81
CA PHE A 39 -3.68 -8.18 -0.77
C PHE A 39 -5.15 -7.76 -0.94
N GLY A 40 -6.08 -8.73 -0.94
CA GLY A 40 -7.51 -8.48 -1.09
C GLY A 40 -7.94 -7.95 -2.48
N LYS A 41 -7.00 -7.82 -3.43
CA LYS A 41 -7.29 -7.42 -4.81
C LYS A 41 -8.01 -8.58 -5.52
N GLY A 42 -9.12 -8.26 -6.16
CA GLY A 42 -9.88 -9.16 -7.02
C GLY A 42 -10.17 -8.50 -8.36
N LEU A 43 -10.68 -9.24 -9.34
CA LEU A 43 -10.98 -8.68 -10.66
C LEU A 43 -11.98 -7.53 -10.53
N GLY A 44 -11.59 -6.33 -10.98
CA GLY A 44 -12.41 -5.11 -10.88
C GLY A 44 -12.48 -4.47 -9.49
N LEU A 45 -11.84 -5.05 -8.47
CA LEU A 45 -11.79 -4.48 -7.12
C LEU A 45 -10.60 -3.54 -6.97
N LYS A 46 -10.87 -2.36 -6.42
CA LYS A 46 -9.84 -1.37 -6.08
C LYS A 46 -9.44 -1.52 -4.61
N THR A 47 -8.16 -1.41 -4.33
CA THR A 47 -7.63 -1.28 -2.97
C THR A 47 -7.73 0.18 -2.50
N SER A 48 -7.79 0.38 -1.18
CA SER A 48 -7.76 1.73 -0.58
C SER A 48 -6.48 2.48 -0.96
N ASP A 49 -6.59 3.78 -1.24
CA ASP A 49 -5.42 4.62 -1.48
C ASP A 49 -4.50 4.75 -0.26
N ALA A 50 -4.99 4.44 0.94
CA ALA A 50 -4.18 4.41 2.16
C ALA A 50 -3.21 3.20 2.24
N LEU A 51 -3.40 2.17 1.38
CA LEU A 51 -2.51 1.01 1.28
C LEU A 51 -1.69 1.06 -0.01
N ALA A 52 -1.03 2.20 -0.23
CA ALA A 52 -0.23 2.46 -1.40
C ALA A 52 1.22 2.81 -1.05
N PHE A 53 2.12 2.58 -2.01
CA PHE A 53 3.54 2.83 -1.88
C PHE A 53 4.15 3.28 -3.22
N PRO A 54 5.30 3.98 -3.21
CA PRO A 54 5.93 4.46 -4.44
C PRO A 54 6.71 3.34 -5.11
N ALA A 55 6.38 3.04 -6.36
CA ALA A 55 7.11 2.08 -7.19
C ALA A 55 7.44 2.67 -8.56
N CYS A 56 8.69 2.57 -9.01
CA CYS A 56 9.02 2.92 -10.39
C CYS A 56 8.29 1.98 -11.37
N PRO A 57 8.07 2.36 -12.64
CA PRO A 57 7.29 1.56 -13.59
C PRO A 57 7.74 0.09 -13.70
N GLU A 58 9.04 -0.16 -13.62
CA GLU A 58 9.58 -1.52 -13.66
C GLU A 58 9.21 -2.34 -12.42
N CYS A 59 9.43 -1.78 -11.22
CA CYS A 59 9.08 -2.44 -9.96
C CYS A 59 7.57 -2.60 -9.82
N HIS A 60 6.78 -1.61 -10.23
CA HIS A 60 5.33 -1.66 -10.18
C HIS A 60 4.79 -2.79 -11.06
N ARG A 61 5.28 -2.90 -12.30
CA ARG A 61 4.91 -4.01 -13.19
C ARG A 61 5.31 -5.38 -12.62
N LYS A 62 6.54 -5.50 -12.09
CA LYS A 62 7.02 -6.75 -11.47
C LYS A 62 6.15 -7.15 -10.26
N HIS A 63 5.77 -6.18 -9.45
CA HIS A 63 4.88 -6.35 -8.30
C HIS A 63 3.50 -6.88 -8.72
N ASP A 64 2.85 -6.22 -9.68
CA ASP A 64 1.52 -6.60 -10.17
C ASP A 64 1.50 -7.99 -10.83
N GLN A 65 2.59 -8.38 -11.49
CA GLN A 65 2.72 -9.69 -12.13
C GLN A 65 3.02 -10.81 -11.13
N GLY A 66 3.31 -10.48 -9.87
CA GLY A 66 3.46 -11.43 -8.78
C GLY A 66 4.78 -12.19 -8.72
N GLY A 67 5.54 -12.25 -9.82
CA GLY A 67 6.88 -12.84 -9.89
C GLY A 67 6.96 -14.27 -9.35
N MET A 68 8.09 -14.59 -8.68
CA MET A 68 8.35 -15.89 -8.05
C MET A 68 8.05 -15.91 -6.54
N LEU A 69 7.40 -14.87 -6.00
CA LEU A 69 7.11 -14.78 -4.57
C LEU A 69 5.89 -15.63 -4.21
N THR A 70 5.93 -16.31 -3.06
CA THR A 70 4.71 -16.87 -2.47
C THR A 70 3.75 -15.75 -2.06
N LYS A 71 2.48 -16.08 -1.81
CA LYS A 71 1.50 -15.07 -1.36
C LYS A 71 1.91 -14.46 -0.03
N GLU A 72 2.41 -15.29 0.88
CA GLU A 72 2.82 -14.91 2.23
C GLU A 72 4.01 -13.94 2.17
N GLN A 73 5.03 -14.27 1.37
CA GLN A 73 6.18 -13.39 1.14
C GLN A 73 5.74 -12.05 0.54
N ARG A 74 4.81 -12.06 -0.41
CA ARG A 74 4.29 -10.83 -1.01
C ARG A 74 3.56 -9.98 0.02
N HIS A 75 2.71 -10.57 0.86
CA HIS A 75 1.98 -9.83 1.89
C HIS A 75 2.93 -9.20 2.92
N GLN A 76 3.99 -9.89 3.31
CA GLN A 76 5.03 -9.35 4.18
C GLN A 76 5.72 -8.13 3.55
N ILE A 77 6.14 -8.24 2.28
CA ILE A 77 6.78 -7.13 1.56
C ILE A 77 5.81 -5.96 1.38
N GLU A 78 4.54 -6.24 1.05
CA GLU A 78 3.50 -5.22 0.91
C GLU A 78 3.27 -4.45 2.21
N TRP A 79 3.25 -5.15 3.34
CA TRP A 79 3.18 -4.54 4.67
C TRP A 79 4.34 -3.57 4.91
N GLU A 80 5.57 -4.04 4.70
CA GLU A 80 6.77 -3.25 4.90
C GLU A 80 6.81 -2.01 3.99
N LEU A 81 6.40 -2.15 2.73
CA LEU A 81 6.37 -1.03 1.78
C LEU A 81 5.33 0.03 2.17
N VAL A 82 4.15 -0.40 2.63
CA VAL A 82 3.10 0.53 3.11
C VAL A 82 3.57 1.22 4.39
N ASP A 83 4.10 0.49 5.36
CA ASP A 83 4.58 1.07 6.64
C ASP A 83 5.74 2.05 6.43
N ALA A 84 6.70 1.69 5.57
CA ALA A 84 7.80 2.57 5.20
C ALA A 84 7.31 3.86 4.51
N THR A 85 6.29 3.76 3.65
CA THR A 85 5.67 4.91 2.97
C THR A 85 4.97 5.82 3.96
N ARG A 86 4.14 5.26 4.84
CA ARG A 86 3.48 5.99 5.93
C ARG A 86 4.50 6.70 6.81
N SER A 87 5.51 5.99 7.28
CA SER A 87 6.60 6.54 8.10
C SER A 87 7.34 7.69 7.42
N ALA A 88 7.62 7.56 6.12
CA ALA A 88 8.28 8.62 5.35
C ALA A 88 7.40 9.87 5.18
N LEU A 89 6.10 9.72 4.96
CA LEU A 89 5.16 10.84 4.84
C LEU A 89 4.92 11.52 6.19
N ILE A 90 4.87 10.76 7.30
CA ILE A 90 4.80 11.33 8.66
C ILE A 90 6.03 12.21 8.93
N ARG A 91 7.24 11.72 8.64
CA ARG A 91 8.48 12.50 8.82
C ARG A 91 8.51 13.80 7.99
N ARG A 92 7.81 13.83 6.87
CA ARG A 92 7.68 15.01 5.99
C ARG A 92 6.51 15.92 6.37
N ASN A 93 5.76 15.59 7.42
CA ASN A 93 4.51 16.26 7.79
C ASN A 93 3.48 16.27 6.63
N GLN A 94 3.48 15.22 5.80
CA GLN A 94 2.63 15.06 4.62
C GLN A 94 1.58 13.95 4.78
N TRP A 95 1.50 13.33 5.97
CA TRP A 95 0.50 12.32 6.31
C TRP A 95 -0.72 12.96 6.96
N ALA A 96 -1.84 13.02 6.24
CA ALA A 96 -3.05 13.68 6.72
C ALA A 96 -3.81 12.82 7.75
N LYS A 97 -4.52 13.47 8.68
CA LYS A 97 -5.37 12.79 9.68
C LYS A 97 -6.43 11.87 9.04
N GLU A 98 -7.01 12.30 7.93
CA GLU A 98 -7.96 11.50 7.15
C GLU A 98 -7.29 10.24 6.60
N THR A 99 -6.09 10.36 6.03
CA THR A 99 -5.32 9.21 5.53
C THR A 99 -4.98 8.23 6.66
N GLU A 100 -4.66 8.73 7.85
CA GLU A 100 -4.42 7.88 9.02
C GLU A 100 -5.67 7.09 9.41
N ALA A 101 -6.84 7.74 9.49
CA ALA A 101 -8.08 7.05 9.86
C ALA A 101 -8.42 5.92 8.87
N GLU A 102 -8.25 6.18 7.58
CA GLU A 102 -8.49 5.20 6.51
C GLU A 102 -7.46 4.08 6.50
N TYR A 103 -6.19 4.40 6.80
CA TYR A 103 -5.12 3.42 6.97
C TYR A 103 -5.44 2.45 8.11
N GLN A 104 -5.81 2.96 9.29
CA GLN A 104 -6.10 2.14 10.48
C GLN A 104 -7.25 1.15 10.25
N ILE A 105 -8.19 1.46 9.36
CA ILE A 105 -9.25 0.53 8.96
C ILE A 105 -8.74 -0.46 7.92
N ALA A 106 -8.09 0.05 6.87
CA ALA A 106 -7.72 -0.75 5.70
C ALA A 106 -6.61 -1.77 5.99
N ILE A 107 -5.70 -1.45 6.93
CA ILE A 107 -4.50 -2.24 7.19
C ILE A 107 -4.77 -3.52 7.99
N VAL A 108 -5.83 -3.57 8.79
CA VAL A 108 -6.13 -4.65 9.75
C VAL A 108 -6.16 -6.04 9.10
N PRO A 109 -6.84 -6.26 7.95
CA PRO A 109 -6.84 -7.59 7.34
C PRO A 109 -5.46 -8.06 6.87
N LEU A 110 -4.63 -7.13 6.36
CA LEU A 110 -3.26 -7.45 5.97
C LEU A 110 -2.40 -7.71 7.22
N ALA A 111 -2.57 -6.91 8.28
CA ALA A 111 -1.87 -7.07 9.55
C ALA A 111 -2.06 -8.46 10.14
N ARG A 112 -3.30 -8.96 10.16
CA ARG A 112 -3.64 -10.29 10.69
C ARG A 112 -2.97 -11.43 9.93
N VAL A 113 -2.82 -11.28 8.61
CA VAL A 113 -2.18 -12.30 7.77
C VAL A 113 -0.65 -12.27 7.93
N VAL A 114 -0.08 -11.09 8.17
CA VAL A 114 1.36 -10.88 8.32
C VAL A 114 1.84 -11.26 9.72
N HIS A 115 1.11 -10.87 10.77
CA HIS A 115 1.51 -11.02 12.18
C HIS A 115 0.76 -12.13 12.94
N GLY A 116 -0.26 -12.74 12.35
CA GLY A 116 -1.18 -13.67 13.02
C GLY A 116 -2.35 -12.95 13.74
N GLU A 117 -3.24 -13.71 14.38
CA GLU A 117 -4.49 -13.19 14.99
C GLU A 117 -4.31 -12.20 16.17
N ALA A 118 -3.08 -11.81 16.51
CA ALA A 118 -2.78 -10.89 17.60
C ALA A 118 -2.65 -9.40 17.19
N ALA A 119 -3.00 -9.03 15.95
CA ALA A 119 -2.89 -7.66 15.42
C ALA A 119 -4.21 -6.90 15.28
#